data_AF-A0A523T5D4-F1
#
_entry.id   AF-A0A523T5D4-F1
#
_cell.length_a   1.000
_cell.length_b   1.000
_cell.length_c   1.000
_cell.angle_alpha   90.00
_cell.angle_beta   90.00
_cell.angle_gamma   90.00
#
_symmetry.space_group_name_H-M   'P 1'
#
loop_
_entity.id
_entity.type
_entity.pdbx_description
1 polymer ?
#
loop_
_entity_poly.entity_id
_entity_poly.type
_entity_poly.pdbx_seq_one_letter_code
_entity_poly.pdbx_strand_id
1 'polypeptide(L)'
;MHNIDVDLTRKKLQKLMIIVLFLYCLLLTTHIFLMKTTYEIKGSNIINEPESNITNETSVFDLKESVETVNYLSDNGTLFFSGYAWNIRNGNLSNPGPNDWSNSPQNVWIDSNGWLHLKITNNNGKWYCAEVNTKQTLGYGTYSFWLASKINDLDKNVVLGLFSYKDDDHEVDIEFSRWGNNFSNNSCYTVQPAPYKSGITYKSFNASIDDAFSSHYFFWNRDGIYFESYEGDYSTLINSFYCSRNIDPEGVRAIMNLWLFEGLPPTDGNSVEIIIKSFSYTPFID
;
A
#
# COMPACT_ATOMS: atom_id res chain seq x y z
N MET A 1 -26.56 31.16 -21.08
CA MET A 1 -25.50 30.79 -22.05
C MET A 1 -24.09 30.72 -21.41
N HIS A 2 -23.89 31.00 -20.11
CA HIS A 2 -22.56 31.05 -19.47
C HIS A 2 -22.04 29.73 -18.84
N ASN A 3 -22.91 28.73 -18.59
CA ASN A 3 -22.49 27.50 -17.88
C ASN A 3 -21.87 26.40 -18.76
N ILE A 4 -22.05 26.46 -20.08
CA ILE A 4 -21.53 25.43 -21.00
C ILE A 4 -20.02 25.62 -21.23
N ASP A 5 -19.54 26.87 -21.16
CA ASP A 5 -18.16 27.23 -21.46
C ASP A 5 -17.19 26.85 -20.33
N VAL A 6 -17.66 26.93 -19.07
CA VAL A 6 -16.89 26.55 -17.88
C VAL A 6 -16.68 25.03 -17.81
N ASP A 7 -17.70 24.23 -18.13
CA ASP A 7 -17.60 22.76 -18.13
C ASP A 7 -16.71 22.26 -19.29
N LEU A 8 -16.78 22.91 -20.45
CA LEU A 8 -15.89 22.61 -21.57
C LEU A 8 -14.42 22.94 -21.24
N THR A 9 -14.19 24.03 -20.53
CA THR A 9 -12.85 24.45 -20.07
C THR A 9 -12.30 23.49 -19.02
N ARG A 10 -13.13 23.03 -18.06
CA ARG A 10 -12.76 22.04 -17.04
C ARG A 10 -12.39 20.68 -17.66
N LYS A 11 -13.17 20.21 -18.63
CA LYS A 11 -12.88 18.96 -19.37
C LYS A 11 -11.59 19.05 -20.20
N LYS A 12 -11.27 20.22 -20.77
CA LYS A 12 -10.00 20.45 -21.47
C LYS A 12 -8.81 20.45 -20.51
N LEU A 13 -8.94 21.07 -19.33
CA LEU A 13 -7.92 21.06 -18.28
C LEU A 13 -7.66 19.65 -17.75
N GLN A 14 -8.70 18.86 -17.48
CA GLN A 14 -8.56 17.46 -17.07
C GLN A 14 -7.84 16.61 -18.12
N LYS A 15 -8.20 16.75 -19.41
CA LYS A 15 -7.48 16.07 -20.50
C LYS A 15 -6.02 16.49 -20.60
N LEU A 16 -5.72 17.77 -20.44
CA LEU A 16 -4.34 18.27 -20.45
C LEU A 16 -3.54 17.70 -19.28
N MET A 17 -4.14 17.63 -18.09
CA MET A 17 -3.51 17.07 -16.89
C MET A 17 -3.17 15.58 -17.06
N ILE A 18 -4.10 14.80 -17.64
CA ILE A 18 -3.87 13.38 -17.96
C ILE A 18 -2.71 13.22 -18.96
N ILE A 19 -2.63 14.07 -19.99
CA ILE A 19 -1.53 14.04 -20.96
C ILE A 19 -0.20 14.36 -20.29
N VAL A 20 -0.15 15.35 -19.39
CA VAL A 20 1.07 15.71 -18.64
C VAL A 20 1.50 14.57 -17.72
N LEU A 21 0.58 13.94 -16.99
CA LEU A 21 0.85 12.76 -16.16
C LEU A 21 1.38 11.59 -17.00
N PHE A 22 0.80 11.33 -18.17
CA PHE A 22 1.25 10.28 -19.07
C PHE A 22 2.67 10.54 -19.61
N LEU A 23 2.95 11.79 -20.01
CA LEU A 23 4.30 12.19 -20.46
C LEU A 23 5.33 12.10 -19.34
N TYR A 24 4.96 12.44 -18.11
CA TYR A 24 5.82 12.32 -16.94
C TYR A 24 6.14 10.85 -16.62
N CYS A 25 5.14 9.96 -16.67
CA CYS A 25 5.36 8.51 -16.57
C CYS A 25 6.26 7.97 -17.68
N LEU A 26 6.11 8.46 -18.92
CA LEU A 26 6.98 8.06 -20.03
C LEU A 26 8.43 8.54 -19.82
N LEU A 27 8.61 9.73 -19.26
CA LEU A 27 9.93 10.27 -18.89
C LEU A 27 10.58 9.47 -17.74
N LEU A 28 9.82 9.07 -16.72
CA LEU A 28 10.37 8.22 -15.66
C LEU A 28 10.75 6.83 -16.16
N THR A 29 9.91 6.19 -16.99
CA THR A 29 10.21 4.85 -17.52
C THR A 29 11.43 4.85 -18.44
N THR A 30 11.59 5.89 -19.27
CA THR A 30 12.80 6.06 -20.09
C THR A 30 14.04 6.34 -19.23
N HIS A 31 13.93 7.12 -18.15
CA HIS A 31 15.05 7.37 -17.24
C HIS A 31 15.50 6.09 -16.50
N ILE A 32 14.55 5.27 -16.05
CA ILE A 32 14.82 3.96 -15.43
C ILE A 32 15.49 3.02 -16.46
N PHE A 33 15.02 2.99 -17.70
CA PHE A 33 15.62 2.19 -18.77
C PHE A 33 17.05 2.63 -19.11
N LEU A 34 17.31 3.95 -19.15
CA LEU A 34 18.64 4.54 -19.34
C LEU A 34 19.60 4.20 -18.19
N MET A 35 19.12 4.20 -16.94
CA MET A 35 19.93 3.77 -15.80
C MET A 35 20.28 2.28 -15.87
N LYS A 36 19.33 1.44 -16.31
CA LYS A 36 19.55 -0.01 -16.44
C LYS A 36 20.57 -0.34 -17.54
N THR A 37 20.47 0.33 -18.69
CA THR A 37 21.43 0.18 -19.80
C THR A 37 22.81 0.72 -19.48
N THR A 38 22.93 1.85 -18.75
CA THR A 38 24.26 2.32 -18.31
C THR A 38 24.92 1.39 -17.29
N TYR A 39 24.14 0.69 -16.47
CA TYR A 39 24.64 -0.36 -15.58
C TYR A 39 25.16 -1.58 -16.37
N GLU A 40 24.42 -2.03 -17.39
CA GLU A 40 24.84 -3.14 -18.27
C GLU A 40 26.07 -2.80 -19.13
N ILE A 41 26.19 -1.55 -19.61
CA ILE A 41 27.37 -1.10 -20.38
C ILE A 41 28.63 -0.98 -19.50
N LYS A 42 28.48 -0.62 -18.22
CA LYS A 42 29.61 -0.65 -17.26
C LYS A 42 30.05 -2.07 -16.90
N GLY A 43 29.13 -3.03 -16.89
CA GLY A 43 29.43 -4.45 -16.63
C GLY A 43 30.09 -5.20 -17.81
N SER A 44 30.13 -4.62 -19.01
CA SER A 44 30.56 -5.31 -20.25
C SER A 44 31.92 -4.87 -20.82
N ASN A 45 32.62 -3.91 -20.20
CA ASN A 45 33.92 -3.42 -20.67
C ASN A 45 35.11 -3.96 -19.85
N ILE A 46 35.26 -5.29 -19.79
CA ILE A 46 36.54 -5.94 -19.45
C ILE A 46 37.13 -6.47 -20.75
N ILE A 47 38.13 -5.74 -21.28
CA ILE A 47 38.83 -6.05 -22.54
C ILE A 47 40.05 -6.92 -22.19
N ASN A 48 40.13 -8.09 -22.83
CA ASN A 48 41.28 -9.00 -22.81
C ASN A 48 42.46 -8.43 -23.59
N GLU A 49 43.71 -8.61 -23.11
CA GLU A 49 44.98 -8.67 -23.86
C GLU A 49 46.13 -9.20 -22.95
N PRO A 50 47.26 -9.72 -23.49
CA PRO A 50 47.69 -11.11 -23.24
C PRO A 50 48.79 -11.32 -22.18
N GLU A 51 48.94 -12.60 -21.82
CA GLU A 51 49.86 -13.19 -20.84
C GLU A 51 51.34 -12.81 -21.02
N SER A 52 52.02 -12.54 -19.89
CA SER A 52 53.45 -12.87 -19.74
C SER A 52 53.73 -13.34 -18.30
N ASN A 53 54.39 -14.51 -18.21
CA ASN A 53 54.74 -15.24 -17.00
C ASN A 53 55.79 -14.49 -16.16
N ILE A 54 55.48 -14.16 -14.89
CA ILE A 54 56.45 -14.10 -13.79
C ILE A 54 55.79 -14.59 -12.49
N THR A 55 56.40 -15.60 -11.90
CA THR A 55 56.06 -16.23 -10.61
C THR A 55 56.25 -15.27 -9.44
N ASN A 56 55.28 -15.21 -8.52
CA ASN A 56 55.52 -15.21 -7.06
C ASN A 56 54.21 -15.33 -6.28
N GLU A 57 54.28 -16.14 -5.23
CA GLU A 57 53.21 -16.47 -4.29
C GLU A 57 52.59 -15.22 -3.66
N THR A 58 51.27 -15.12 -3.71
CA THR A 58 50.43 -14.60 -2.62
C THR A 58 48.99 -14.99 -2.90
N SER A 59 48.37 -15.64 -1.92
CA SER A 59 46.99 -16.12 -1.96
C SER A 59 46.00 -14.97 -2.16
N VAL A 60 45.55 -14.76 -3.39
CA VAL A 60 44.41 -13.88 -3.67
C VAL A 60 43.16 -14.73 -3.46
N PHE A 61 42.45 -14.47 -2.36
CA PHE A 61 41.12 -15.00 -2.12
C PHE A 61 40.23 -14.61 -3.30
N ASP A 62 39.74 -15.63 -4.00
CA ASP A 62 38.75 -15.52 -5.07
C ASP A 62 37.42 -15.09 -4.44
N LEU A 63 37.22 -13.78 -4.28
CA LEU A 63 35.93 -13.20 -3.95
C LEU A 63 35.06 -13.25 -5.20
N LYS A 64 34.52 -14.44 -5.49
CA LYS A 64 33.27 -14.55 -6.23
C LYS A 64 32.24 -13.78 -5.44
N GLU A 65 31.92 -12.58 -5.90
CA GLU A 65 30.77 -11.81 -5.42
C GLU A 65 29.52 -12.63 -5.73
N SER A 66 29.14 -13.47 -4.78
CA SER A 66 27.79 -14.01 -4.71
C SER A 66 26.90 -12.78 -4.60
N VAL A 67 26.12 -12.51 -5.65
CA VAL A 67 24.95 -11.66 -5.53
C VAL A 67 24.01 -12.41 -4.58
N GLU A 68 24.25 -12.24 -3.28
CA GLU A 68 23.28 -12.55 -2.26
C GLU A 68 22.07 -11.69 -2.63
N THR A 69 20.98 -12.34 -3.00
CA THR A 69 19.66 -11.76 -2.85
C THR A 69 19.60 -11.22 -1.44
N VAL A 70 19.70 -9.89 -1.30
CA VAL A 70 19.52 -9.22 -0.03
C VAL A 70 18.09 -9.50 0.37
N ASN A 71 17.91 -10.59 1.10
CA ASN A 71 16.71 -10.84 1.86
C ASN A 71 16.65 -9.63 2.81
N TYR A 72 15.78 -8.66 2.50
CA TYR A 72 15.45 -7.54 3.38
C TYR A 72 14.70 -8.08 4.59
N LEU A 73 15.34 -8.94 5.37
CA LEU A 73 14.86 -9.41 6.66
C LEU A 73 15.04 -8.24 7.62
N SER A 74 13.91 -7.71 8.06
CA SER A 74 13.83 -6.60 8.98
C SER A 74 14.18 -7.01 10.40
N ASP A 75 15.45 -7.26 10.69
CA ASP A 75 15.92 -7.49 12.08
C ASP A 75 15.66 -6.27 13.00
N ASN A 76 15.26 -5.13 12.43
CA ASN A 76 14.96 -3.88 13.15
C ASN A 76 13.48 -3.46 13.11
N GLY A 77 12.54 -4.36 12.77
CA GLY A 77 11.11 -4.02 12.73
C GLY A 77 10.77 -2.90 11.73
N THR A 78 11.53 -2.79 10.64
CA THR A 78 11.29 -1.82 9.56
C THR A 78 11.58 -2.46 8.20
N LEU A 79 10.84 -2.06 7.16
CA LEU A 79 11.06 -2.47 5.78
C LEU A 79 11.01 -1.28 4.82
N PHE A 80 11.49 -1.47 3.59
CA PHE A 80 11.39 -0.45 2.53
C PHE A 80 10.41 -0.92 1.46
N PHE A 81 9.39 -0.12 1.16
CA PHE A 81 8.35 -0.45 0.20
C PHE A 81 7.82 0.81 -0.48
N SER A 82 7.70 0.75 -1.82
CA SER A 82 7.19 1.83 -2.67
C SER A 82 7.87 3.19 -2.45
N GLY A 83 9.17 3.20 -2.16
CA GLY A 83 9.93 4.43 -1.93
C GLY A 83 9.88 4.97 -0.50
N TYR A 84 9.20 4.30 0.43
CA TYR A 84 9.07 4.72 1.83
C TYR A 84 9.68 3.69 2.78
N ALA A 85 10.24 4.16 3.88
CA ALA A 85 10.53 3.32 5.04
C ALA A 85 9.26 3.15 5.89
N TRP A 86 8.96 1.90 6.24
CA TRP A 86 7.81 1.52 7.05
C TRP A 86 8.28 0.89 8.36
N ASN A 87 7.65 1.23 9.48
CA ASN A 87 7.74 0.45 10.71
C ASN A 87 6.77 -0.74 10.61
N ILE A 88 7.20 -1.88 11.13
CA ILE A 88 6.39 -3.09 11.25
C ILE A 88 5.97 -3.22 12.71
N ARG A 89 4.67 -3.42 12.94
CA ARG A 89 4.14 -3.57 14.28
C ARG A 89 4.51 -4.91 14.90
N ASN A 90 4.82 -4.90 16.19
CA ASN A 90 4.98 -6.09 17.02
C ASN A 90 4.36 -5.83 18.39
N GLY A 91 3.58 -6.77 18.91
CA GLY A 91 2.88 -6.57 20.19
C GLY A 91 1.86 -7.67 20.48
N ASN A 92 1.34 -7.71 21.70
CA ASN A 92 0.36 -8.73 22.11
C ASN A 92 -0.92 -8.05 22.62
N LEU A 93 -2.08 -8.65 22.34
CA LEU A 93 -3.41 -8.24 22.82
C LEU A 93 -3.69 -6.73 22.72
N SER A 94 -3.38 -6.13 21.57
CA SER A 94 -3.50 -4.68 21.36
C SER A 94 -4.51 -4.34 20.27
N ASN A 95 -5.09 -3.14 20.36
CA ASN A 95 -6.15 -2.67 19.47
C ASN A 95 -5.68 -2.51 18.02
N PRO A 96 -6.58 -2.64 17.03
CA PRO A 96 -7.98 -3.05 17.19
C PRO A 96 -8.14 -4.55 17.46
N GLY A 97 -9.28 -4.94 18.06
CA GLY A 97 -9.74 -6.33 18.23
C GLY A 97 -8.74 -7.24 18.96
N PRO A 98 -8.57 -7.11 20.29
CA PRO A 98 -7.34 -7.47 21.04
C PRO A 98 -6.41 -8.46 20.34
N ASN A 99 -5.58 -7.96 19.41
CA ASN A 99 -4.80 -8.78 18.49
C ASN A 99 -3.36 -8.94 18.95
N ASP A 100 -2.77 -10.10 18.64
CA ASP A 100 -1.32 -10.26 18.60
C ASP A 100 -0.80 -9.85 17.22
N TRP A 101 0.28 -9.08 17.21
CA TRP A 101 0.91 -8.50 16.02
C TRP A 101 2.34 -8.99 15.94
N SER A 102 2.77 -9.40 14.75
CA SER A 102 4.07 -10.01 14.54
C SER A 102 4.84 -9.29 13.45
N ASN A 103 6.08 -8.91 13.76
CA ASN A 103 7.05 -8.43 12.77
C ASN A 103 7.87 -9.56 12.14
N SER A 104 7.44 -10.82 12.30
CA SER A 104 8.08 -11.97 11.68
C SER A 104 7.99 -11.90 10.15
N PRO A 105 9.00 -12.40 9.43
CA PRO A 105 8.95 -12.59 7.97
C PRO A 105 7.81 -13.51 7.48
N GLN A 106 7.13 -14.22 8.39
CA GLN A 106 5.93 -15.01 8.06
C GLN A 106 4.66 -14.16 7.98
N ASN A 107 4.67 -12.96 8.58
CA ASN A 107 3.54 -12.04 8.66
C ASN A 107 3.73 -10.83 7.74
N VAL A 108 4.96 -10.32 7.63
CA VAL A 108 5.28 -9.15 6.83
C VAL A 108 6.61 -9.35 6.09
N TRP A 109 6.58 -9.28 4.76
CA TRP A 109 7.80 -9.34 3.94
C TRP A 109 7.60 -8.65 2.59
N ILE A 110 8.71 -8.42 1.89
CA ILE A 110 8.74 -7.97 0.49
C ILE A 110 9.16 -9.14 -0.39
N ASP A 111 8.40 -9.43 -1.45
CA ASP A 111 8.74 -10.49 -2.40
C ASP A 111 9.78 -10.04 -3.45
N SER A 112 10.14 -10.95 -4.37
CA SER A 112 11.07 -10.65 -5.46
C SER A 112 10.54 -9.65 -6.49
N ASN A 113 9.24 -9.38 -6.53
CA ASN A 113 8.64 -8.36 -7.38
C ASN A 113 8.65 -6.97 -6.71
N GLY A 114 9.06 -6.89 -5.44
CA GLY A 114 9.01 -5.69 -4.64
C GLY A 114 7.63 -5.42 -4.02
N TRP A 115 6.75 -6.42 -3.99
CA TRP A 115 5.40 -6.29 -3.43
C TRP A 115 5.42 -6.59 -1.95
N LEU A 116 4.59 -5.86 -1.19
CA LEU A 116 4.42 -6.05 0.24
C LEU A 116 3.39 -7.13 0.51
N HIS A 117 3.74 -8.07 1.37
CA HIS A 117 2.82 -9.09 1.86
C HIS A 117 2.46 -8.81 3.32
N LEU A 118 1.17 -8.83 3.61
CA LEU A 118 0.61 -8.84 4.96
C LEU A 118 -0.14 -10.15 5.14
N LYS A 119 0.20 -10.90 6.18
CA LYS A 119 -0.37 -12.23 6.41
C LYS A 119 -0.80 -12.41 7.86
N ILE A 120 -2.04 -12.87 8.02
CA ILE A 120 -2.53 -13.45 9.26
C ILE A 120 -2.06 -14.90 9.32
N THR A 121 -1.33 -15.26 10.36
CA THR A 121 -0.77 -16.61 10.54
C THR A 121 -1.28 -17.28 11.80
N ASN A 122 -1.40 -18.61 11.76
CA ASN A 122 -1.62 -19.43 12.94
C ASN A 122 -0.31 -20.17 13.28
N ASN A 123 0.20 -19.97 14.49
CA ASN A 123 1.33 -20.71 15.03
C ASN A 123 0.90 -21.39 16.33
N ASN A 124 0.70 -22.71 16.26
CA ASN A 124 0.30 -23.56 17.39
C ASN A 124 -0.97 -23.07 18.12
N GLY A 125 -1.99 -22.67 17.36
CA GLY A 125 -3.27 -22.21 17.90
C GLY A 125 -3.30 -20.74 18.30
N LYS A 126 -2.17 -20.04 18.23
CA LYS A 126 -2.10 -18.59 18.42
C LYS A 126 -2.08 -17.87 17.07
N TRP A 127 -2.94 -16.87 16.91
CA TRP A 127 -3.08 -16.09 15.68
C TRP A 127 -2.27 -14.80 15.77
N TYR A 128 -1.62 -14.43 14.67
CA TYR A 128 -0.84 -13.20 14.56
C TYR A 128 -1.26 -12.39 13.35
N CYS A 129 -1.46 -11.10 13.56
CA CYS A 129 -1.82 -10.09 12.57
C CYS A 129 -0.59 -9.34 12.07
N ALA A 130 -0.79 -8.54 11.01
CA ALA A 130 0.26 -7.81 10.32
C ALA A 130 -0.13 -6.33 10.17
N GLU A 131 0.78 -5.41 10.48
CA GLU A 131 0.58 -3.98 10.26
C GLU A 131 1.91 -3.28 9.96
N VAL A 132 1.84 -2.32 9.05
CA VAL A 132 2.93 -1.40 8.75
C VAL A 132 2.45 0.04 8.75
N ASN A 133 3.30 0.96 9.22
CA ASN A 133 3.07 2.40 9.09
C ASN A 133 4.30 3.12 8.54
N THR A 134 4.07 4.19 7.77
CA THR A 134 5.17 5.04 7.28
C THR A 134 5.97 5.63 8.45
N LYS A 135 7.32 5.64 8.34
CA LYS A 135 8.17 6.27 9.37
C LYS A 135 7.97 7.78 9.41
N GLN A 136 7.93 8.40 8.23
CA GLN A 136 7.65 9.82 8.08
C GLN A 136 6.16 10.09 8.24
N THR A 137 5.82 11.28 8.73
CA THR A 137 4.46 11.78 8.68
C THR A 137 4.15 12.32 7.30
N LEU A 138 2.89 12.27 6.93
CA LEU A 138 2.31 12.78 5.69
C LEU A 138 1.35 13.94 6.04
N GLY A 139 0.46 14.30 5.12
CA GLY A 139 -0.47 15.42 5.28
C GLY A 139 -1.57 15.40 4.24
N TYR A 140 -2.07 16.59 3.86
CA TYR A 140 -2.99 16.72 2.73
C TYR A 140 -2.38 16.13 1.46
N GLY A 141 -3.20 15.49 0.63
CA GLY A 141 -2.76 14.86 -0.59
C GLY A 141 -3.58 13.65 -1.00
N THR A 142 -3.10 12.97 -2.03
CA THR A 142 -3.69 11.74 -2.54
C THR A 142 -2.90 10.55 -2.02
N TYR A 143 -3.57 9.63 -1.34
CA TYR A 143 -3.05 8.36 -0.85
C TYR A 143 -3.62 7.27 -1.73
N SER A 144 -2.77 6.53 -2.45
CA SER A 144 -3.20 5.49 -3.38
C SER A 144 -2.53 4.15 -3.06
N PHE A 145 -3.35 3.10 -3.10
CA PHE A 145 -2.98 1.73 -2.77
C PHE A 145 -3.39 0.82 -3.93
N TRP A 146 -2.46 -0.01 -4.40
CA TRP A 146 -2.73 -1.03 -5.42
C TRP A 146 -2.58 -2.40 -4.80
N LEU A 147 -3.63 -3.19 -4.85
CA LEU A 147 -3.63 -4.56 -4.36
C LEU A 147 -3.41 -5.54 -5.52
N ALA A 148 -2.74 -6.64 -5.20
CA ALA A 148 -2.57 -7.81 -6.04
C ALA A 148 -3.17 -9.04 -5.34
N SER A 149 -4.35 -8.87 -4.75
CA SER A 149 -5.09 -9.91 -4.05
C SER A 149 -6.59 -9.75 -4.24
N LYS A 150 -7.29 -10.88 -4.26
CA LYS A 150 -8.75 -10.91 -4.20
C LYS A 150 -9.21 -10.57 -2.79
N ILE A 151 -10.10 -9.60 -2.65
CA ILE A 151 -10.61 -9.15 -1.35
C ILE A 151 -12.13 -9.37 -1.17
N ASN A 152 -12.82 -9.90 -2.20
CA ASN A 152 -14.26 -10.18 -2.13
C ASN A 152 -14.61 -11.16 -1.02
N ASP A 153 -13.81 -12.21 -0.88
CA ASP A 153 -14.13 -13.38 -0.07
C ASP A 153 -13.30 -13.45 1.21
N LEU A 154 -12.85 -12.29 1.71
CA LEU A 154 -12.31 -12.22 3.06
C LEU A 154 -13.31 -12.84 4.04
N ASP A 155 -12.79 -13.74 4.88
CA ASP A 155 -13.55 -14.31 5.99
C ASP A 155 -14.16 -13.17 6.82
N LYS A 156 -15.35 -13.40 7.37
CA LYS A 156 -16.09 -12.36 8.06
C LYS A 156 -15.36 -11.76 9.27
N ASN A 157 -14.41 -12.49 9.85
CA ASN A 157 -13.61 -12.00 10.98
C ASN A 157 -12.34 -11.27 10.51
N VAL A 158 -12.05 -11.19 9.21
CA VAL A 158 -10.84 -10.53 8.70
C VAL A 158 -11.14 -9.10 8.29
N VAL A 159 -10.22 -8.20 8.64
CA VAL A 159 -10.24 -6.79 8.27
C VAL A 159 -8.94 -6.42 7.59
N LEU A 160 -9.03 -5.88 6.37
CA LEU A 160 -7.96 -5.16 5.70
C LEU A 160 -8.22 -3.67 5.83
N GLY A 161 -7.31 -2.94 6.49
CA GLY A 161 -7.35 -1.48 6.59
C GLY A 161 -6.30 -0.84 5.70
N LEU A 162 -6.71 0.16 4.90
CA LEU A 162 -5.84 1.03 4.11
C LEU A 162 -6.18 2.47 4.49
N PHE A 163 -5.34 3.12 5.30
CA PHE A 163 -5.79 4.30 6.03
C PHE A 163 -4.66 5.27 6.34
N SER A 164 -5.06 6.45 6.82
CA SER A 164 -4.17 7.45 7.39
C SER A 164 -4.59 7.71 8.83
N TYR A 165 -3.64 7.68 9.76
CA TYR A 165 -3.91 7.77 11.20
C TYR A 165 -2.84 8.56 11.95
N LYS A 166 -3.30 9.28 12.99
CA LYS A 166 -2.46 9.86 14.05
C LYS A 166 -3.03 9.51 15.43
N ASP A 167 -4.34 9.69 15.58
CA ASP A 167 -5.14 9.42 16.75
C ASP A 167 -6.62 9.28 16.33
N ASP A 168 -7.50 9.00 17.29
CA ASP A 168 -8.93 8.72 17.05
C ASP A 168 -9.75 9.93 16.53
N ASP A 169 -9.16 11.13 16.51
CA ASP A 169 -9.77 12.33 15.94
C ASP A 169 -9.23 12.67 14.53
N HIS A 170 -8.16 12.00 14.09
CA HIS A 170 -7.43 12.29 12.85
C HIS A 170 -7.17 11.01 12.05
N GLU A 171 -8.26 10.42 11.54
CA GLU A 171 -8.23 9.16 10.80
C GLU A 171 -9.18 9.15 9.59
N VAL A 172 -8.70 8.52 8.51
CA VAL A 172 -9.38 8.36 7.22
C VAL A 172 -9.15 6.95 6.72
N ASP A 173 -10.23 6.19 6.55
CA ASP A 173 -10.15 4.75 6.32
C ASP A 173 -10.80 4.30 5.02
N ILE A 174 -10.13 3.34 4.38
CA ILE A 174 -10.73 2.40 3.44
C ILE A 174 -10.58 1.01 4.06
N GLU A 175 -11.69 0.35 4.35
CA GLU A 175 -11.69 -0.95 5.01
C GLU A 175 -12.44 -1.99 4.19
N PHE A 176 -11.87 -3.20 4.13
CA PHE A 176 -12.51 -4.39 3.57
C PHE A 176 -12.73 -5.40 4.69
N SER A 177 -13.99 -5.61 5.06
CA SER A 177 -14.40 -6.45 6.18
C SER A 177 -15.91 -6.66 6.16
N ARG A 178 -16.36 -7.82 6.65
CA ARG A 178 -17.79 -8.07 6.96
C ARG A 178 -18.11 -7.95 8.46
N TRP A 179 -17.14 -7.54 9.27
CA TRP A 179 -17.32 -7.21 10.69
C TRP A 179 -18.03 -8.33 11.49
N GLY A 180 -17.56 -9.57 11.32
CA GLY A 180 -18.07 -10.77 12.00
C GLY A 180 -19.39 -11.33 11.45
N ASN A 181 -20.02 -10.66 10.48
CA ASN A 181 -21.35 -11.00 9.97
C ASN A 181 -21.37 -11.20 8.45
N ASN A 182 -21.59 -12.44 8.00
CA ASN A 182 -21.62 -12.81 6.58
C ASN A 182 -22.66 -12.05 5.74
N PHE A 183 -23.66 -11.43 6.37
CA PHE A 183 -24.71 -10.67 5.69
C PHE A 183 -24.41 -9.17 5.60
N SER A 184 -23.33 -8.71 6.21
CA SER A 184 -22.87 -7.33 6.08
C SER A 184 -22.26 -7.09 4.69
N ASN A 185 -22.30 -5.83 4.28
CA ASN A 185 -21.40 -5.33 3.26
C ASN A 185 -19.94 -5.64 3.62
N ASN A 186 -19.11 -5.88 2.62
CA ASN A 186 -17.70 -6.26 2.78
C ASN A 186 -16.74 -5.05 2.71
N SER A 187 -17.23 -3.81 2.62
CA SER A 187 -16.38 -2.63 2.53
C SER A 187 -17.00 -1.37 3.12
N CYS A 188 -16.15 -0.47 3.60
CA CYS A 188 -16.54 0.87 3.99
C CYS A 188 -15.45 1.94 3.78
N TYR A 189 -15.91 3.18 3.68
CA TYR A 189 -15.10 4.38 3.87
C TYR A 189 -15.52 5.06 5.17
N THR A 190 -14.55 5.47 5.98
CA THR A 190 -14.80 6.12 7.28
C THR A 190 -13.95 7.38 7.40
N VAL A 191 -14.53 8.44 7.97
CA VAL A 191 -13.80 9.62 8.43
C VAL A 191 -14.15 9.85 9.90
N GLN A 192 -13.13 9.79 10.74
CA GLN A 192 -13.23 9.95 12.19
C GLN A 192 -13.40 11.43 12.60
N PRO A 193 -13.79 11.71 13.86
CA PRO A 193 -14.23 10.77 14.89
C PRO A 193 -15.70 10.33 14.75
N ALA A 194 -16.04 9.26 15.48
CA ALA A 194 -17.42 8.90 15.80
C ALA A 194 -18.19 10.05 16.51
N PRO A 195 -19.54 10.09 16.47
CA PRO A 195 -20.46 9.12 15.88
C PRO A 195 -20.50 9.20 14.35
N TYR A 196 -20.46 8.03 13.71
CA TYR A 196 -20.53 7.89 12.27
C TYR A 196 -21.95 8.12 11.74
N LYS A 197 -22.06 8.89 10.65
CA LYS A 197 -23.33 9.16 9.98
C LYS A 197 -23.26 8.65 8.55
N SER A 198 -24.10 7.67 8.23
CA SER A 198 -24.20 7.09 6.89
C SER A 198 -24.45 8.17 5.84
N GLY A 199 -23.66 8.17 4.77
CA GLY A 199 -23.70 9.16 3.69
C GLY A 199 -23.09 10.52 4.03
N ILE A 200 -22.55 10.72 5.23
CA ILE A 200 -21.89 11.97 5.65
C ILE A 200 -20.44 11.73 6.03
N THR A 201 -20.18 10.83 6.99
CA THR A 201 -18.81 10.48 7.45
C THR A 201 -18.51 9.00 7.34
N TYR A 202 -19.46 8.23 6.84
CA TYR A 202 -19.36 6.80 6.68
C TYR A 202 -20.12 6.35 5.45
N LYS A 203 -19.53 5.49 4.64
CA LYS A 203 -20.22 4.84 3.53
C LYS A 203 -19.87 3.36 3.51
N SER A 204 -20.84 2.50 3.75
CA SER A 204 -20.72 1.06 3.57
C SER A 204 -21.25 0.63 2.20
N PHE A 205 -20.60 -0.36 1.59
CA PHE A 205 -20.93 -0.86 0.26
C PHE A 205 -20.38 -2.28 0.04
N ASN A 206 -20.87 -2.97 -0.98
CA ASN A 206 -20.33 -4.26 -1.39
C ASN A 206 -19.31 -4.03 -2.53
N ALA A 207 -18.04 -4.29 -2.27
CA ALA A 207 -17.02 -4.34 -3.31
C ALA A 207 -17.07 -5.71 -4.00
N SER A 208 -17.27 -5.70 -5.32
CA SER A 208 -17.16 -6.87 -6.19
C SER A 208 -15.94 -6.67 -7.09
N ILE A 209 -14.86 -7.35 -6.74
CA ILE A 209 -13.54 -7.37 -7.36
C ILE A 209 -13.25 -8.82 -7.78
N ASP A 210 -13.58 -9.15 -9.03
CA ASP A 210 -13.40 -10.48 -9.60
C ASP A 210 -11.94 -10.67 -10.07
N ASP A 211 -11.28 -9.57 -10.45
CA ASP A 211 -9.84 -9.50 -10.74
C ASP A 211 -8.99 -9.69 -9.45
N ALA A 212 -7.77 -10.19 -9.60
CA ALA A 212 -6.79 -10.17 -8.51
C ALA A 212 -6.20 -8.78 -8.27
N PHE A 213 -6.40 -7.82 -9.17
CA PHE A 213 -5.89 -6.46 -9.02
C PHE A 213 -7.01 -5.46 -8.72
N SER A 214 -6.73 -4.54 -7.81
CA SER A 214 -7.62 -3.42 -7.49
C SER A 214 -6.82 -2.19 -7.08
N SER A 215 -7.43 -1.02 -7.21
CA SER A 215 -6.84 0.26 -6.83
C SER A 215 -7.80 1.05 -5.96
N HIS A 216 -7.27 1.62 -4.88
CA HIS A 216 -8.04 2.31 -3.86
C HIS A 216 -7.33 3.59 -3.50
N TYR A 217 -8.05 4.69 -3.39
CA TYR A 217 -7.44 5.92 -2.97
C TYR A 217 -8.40 6.82 -2.22
N PHE A 218 -7.81 7.73 -1.45
CA PHE A 218 -8.48 8.93 -1.01
C PHE A 218 -7.64 10.16 -1.30
N PHE A 219 -8.32 11.25 -1.65
CA PHE A 219 -7.77 12.58 -1.80
C PHE A 219 -8.28 13.43 -0.64
N TRP A 220 -7.36 13.90 0.19
CA TRP A 220 -7.64 14.72 1.36
C TRP A 220 -7.10 16.13 1.12
N ASN A 221 -8.00 17.11 1.12
CA ASN A 221 -7.67 18.52 1.02
C ASN A 221 -8.42 19.33 2.09
N ARG A 222 -8.35 20.66 2.01
CA ARG A 222 -9.01 21.57 2.96
C ARG A 222 -10.53 21.56 2.91
N ASP A 223 -11.12 21.12 1.81
CA ASP A 223 -12.59 21.09 1.63
C ASP A 223 -13.19 19.77 2.14
N GLY A 224 -12.39 18.70 2.18
CA GLY A 224 -12.81 17.42 2.68
C GLY A 224 -11.97 16.25 2.15
N ILE A 225 -12.59 15.07 2.17
CA ILE A 225 -12.00 13.81 1.73
C ILE A 225 -12.86 13.20 0.63
N TYR A 226 -12.22 12.87 -0.49
CA TYR A 226 -12.83 12.12 -1.58
C TYR A 226 -12.22 10.72 -1.69
N PHE A 227 -13.05 9.70 -1.81
CA PHE A 227 -12.65 8.30 -1.90
C PHE A 227 -13.08 7.71 -3.22
N GLU A 228 -12.26 6.82 -3.78
CA GLU A 228 -12.68 5.89 -4.81
C GLU A 228 -12.00 4.52 -4.66
N SER A 229 -12.73 3.49 -5.06
CA SER A 229 -12.23 2.12 -5.23
C SER A 229 -12.54 1.64 -6.64
N TYR A 230 -11.59 0.95 -7.24
CA TYR A 230 -11.68 0.39 -8.59
C TYR A 230 -11.26 -1.06 -8.60
N GLU A 231 -11.88 -1.83 -9.47
CA GLU A 231 -11.35 -3.10 -9.94
C GLU A 231 -10.33 -2.81 -11.05
N GLY A 232 -9.19 -3.49 -10.97
CA GLY A 232 -7.99 -3.25 -11.79
C GLY A 232 -7.30 -1.91 -11.48
N ASP A 233 -6.45 -1.47 -12.40
CA ASP A 233 -5.71 -0.21 -12.31
C ASP A 233 -6.57 0.94 -12.86
N TYR A 234 -7.47 1.45 -12.01
CA TYR A 234 -8.47 2.47 -12.33
C TYR A 234 -9.40 2.13 -13.51
N SER A 235 -9.59 0.84 -13.80
CA SER A 235 -10.40 0.39 -14.95
C SER A 235 -11.90 0.50 -14.69
N THR A 236 -12.41 -0.11 -13.62
CA THR A 236 -13.84 -0.19 -13.34
C THR A 236 -14.13 0.39 -11.97
N LEU A 237 -14.89 1.49 -11.92
CA LEU A 237 -15.28 2.11 -10.65
C LEU A 237 -16.21 1.19 -9.86
N ILE A 238 -15.81 0.84 -8.64
CA ILE A 238 -16.63 0.06 -7.70
C ILE A 238 -17.51 1.01 -6.90
N ASN A 239 -16.89 2.03 -6.29
CA ASN A 239 -17.59 3.01 -5.49
C ASN A 239 -16.78 4.30 -5.33
N SER A 240 -17.48 5.38 -5.03
CA SER A 240 -16.90 6.67 -4.64
C SER A 240 -17.68 7.32 -3.51
N PHE A 241 -17.02 8.21 -2.76
CA PHE A 241 -17.65 8.93 -1.67
C PHE A 241 -16.97 10.28 -1.44
N TYR A 242 -17.75 11.30 -1.10
CA TYR A 242 -17.23 12.59 -0.67
C TYR A 242 -17.72 12.88 0.75
N CYS A 243 -16.79 13.22 1.63
CA CYS A 243 -17.04 13.69 2.98
C CYS A 243 -16.54 15.13 3.10
N SER A 244 -17.43 16.07 3.41
CA SER A 244 -17.05 17.48 3.62
C SER A 244 -16.53 17.77 5.04
N ARG A 245 -16.24 16.73 5.83
CA ARG A 245 -15.65 16.92 7.16
C ARG A 245 -14.21 17.36 6.95
N ASN A 246 -13.86 18.52 7.48
CA ASN A 246 -12.48 18.99 7.49
C ASN A 246 -11.83 18.58 8.81
N ILE A 247 -10.85 17.70 8.70
CA ILE A 247 -9.94 17.29 9.77
C ILE A 247 -8.51 17.65 9.34
N ASP A 248 -7.67 18.01 10.30
CA ASP A 248 -6.28 18.39 10.04
C ASP A 248 -5.40 17.15 9.89
N PRO A 249 -4.74 16.91 8.74
CA PRO A 249 -3.86 15.77 8.57
C PRO A 249 -2.46 15.98 9.18
N GLU A 250 -2.17 17.07 9.90
CA GLU A 250 -0.85 17.31 10.45
C GLU A 250 -0.38 16.14 11.35
N GLY A 251 0.67 15.46 10.90
CA GLY A 251 1.34 14.40 11.65
C GLY A 251 0.76 13.01 11.43
N VAL A 252 -0.21 12.84 10.52
CA VAL A 252 -0.75 11.53 10.16
C VAL A 252 0.30 10.67 9.45
N ARG A 253 0.12 9.35 9.52
CA ARG A 253 0.92 8.36 8.79
C ARG A 253 -0.01 7.53 7.94
N ALA A 254 0.45 7.12 6.76
CA ALA A 254 -0.20 6.01 6.06
C ALA A 254 0.06 4.71 6.83
N ILE A 255 -0.98 3.92 7.01
CA ILE A 255 -0.98 2.62 7.67
C ILE A 255 -1.69 1.60 6.78
N MET A 256 -1.17 0.38 6.77
CA MET A 256 -1.81 -0.79 6.16
C MET A 256 -1.79 -1.93 7.17
N ASN A 257 -2.94 -2.55 7.43
CA ASN A 257 -3.02 -3.68 8.33
C ASN A 257 -3.96 -4.78 7.83
N LEU A 258 -3.70 -6.00 8.31
CA LEU A 258 -4.54 -7.17 8.10
C LEU A 258 -4.72 -7.85 9.47
N TRP A 259 -5.95 -7.81 9.99
CA TRP A 259 -6.23 -8.13 11.38
C TRP A 259 -7.56 -8.84 11.61
N LEU A 260 -7.75 -9.32 12.84
CA LEU A 260 -8.93 -10.11 13.23
C LEU A 260 -9.92 -9.29 14.06
N PHE A 261 -11.14 -9.18 13.56
CA PHE A 261 -12.25 -8.53 14.26
C PHE A 261 -12.51 -9.23 15.60
N GLU A 262 -12.51 -8.44 16.68
CA GLU A 262 -12.62 -8.92 18.06
C GLU A 262 -11.55 -9.97 18.47
N GLY A 263 -10.46 -10.10 17.71
CA GLY A 263 -9.43 -11.13 17.91
C GLY A 263 -9.91 -12.55 17.56
N LEU A 264 -11.07 -12.68 16.91
CA LEU A 264 -11.64 -13.98 16.53
C LEU A 264 -10.96 -14.51 15.27
N PRO A 265 -10.54 -15.78 15.23
CA PRO A 265 -9.86 -16.35 14.08
C PRO A 265 -10.79 -16.42 12.86
N PRO A 266 -10.23 -16.52 11.62
CA PRO A 266 -11.02 -16.80 10.44
C PRO A 266 -11.87 -18.05 10.64
N THR A 267 -13.13 -18.02 10.22
CA THR A 267 -14.09 -19.09 10.54
C THR A 267 -13.83 -20.40 9.82
N ASP A 268 -13.04 -20.37 8.76
CA ASP A 268 -12.53 -21.55 8.06
C ASP A 268 -11.20 -22.08 8.66
N GLY A 269 -10.63 -21.38 9.65
CA GLY A 269 -9.38 -21.72 10.31
C GLY A 269 -8.13 -21.52 9.45
N ASN A 270 -8.23 -20.87 8.29
CA ASN A 270 -7.11 -20.69 7.37
C ASN A 270 -6.34 -19.38 7.64
N SER A 271 -5.05 -19.39 7.29
CA SER A 271 -4.26 -18.15 7.20
C SER A 271 -4.76 -17.30 6.02
N VAL A 272 -4.71 -15.99 6.17
CA VAL A 272 -5.18 -15.04 5.14
C VAL A 272 -4.05 -14.09 4.77
N GLU A 273 -3.88 -13.85 3.48
CA GLU A 273 -2.78 -13.07 2.93
C GLU A 273 -3.30 -12.01 1.95
N ILE A 274 -2.78 -10.79 2.10
CA ILE A 274 -3.00 -9.69 1.18
C ILE A 274 -1.65 -9.21 0.66
N ILE A 275 -1.57 -9.08 -0.65
CA ILE A 275 -0.42 -8.58 -1.39
C ILE A 275 -0.74 -7.17 -1.87
N ILE A 276 0.10 -6.22 -1.48
CA ILE A 276 0.05 -4.83 -1.88
C ILE A 276 1.17 -4.60 -2.90
N LYS A 277 0.77 -4.34 -4.14
CA LYS A 277 1.67 -4.10 -5.27
C LYS A 277 2.46 -2.80 -5.08
N SER A 278 1.76 -1.74 -4.71
CA SER A 278 2.38 -0.43 -4.51
C SER A 278 1.55 0.50 -3.62
N PHE A 279 2.22 1.49 -3.06
CA PHE A 279 1.65 2.65 -2.39
C PHE A 279 2.21 3.93 -3.00
N SER A 280 1.41 4.98 -3.11
CA SER A 280 1.91 6.31 -3.45
C SER A 280 1.23 7.41 -2.64
N TYR A 281 1.99 8.41 -2.24
CA TYR A 281 1.47 9.66 -1.70
C TYR A 281 1.90 10.84 -2.58
N THR A 282 0.93 11.62 -3.03
CA THR A 282 1.16 12.89 -3.75
C THR A 282 0.66 14.05 -2.88
N PRO A 283 1.54 14.91 -2.36
CA PRO A 283 1.14 16.06 -1.56
C PRO A 283 0.17 16.96 -2.30
N PHE A 284 -0.84 17.48 -1.58
CA PHE A 284 -1.65 18.58 -2.08
C PHE A 284 -0.83 19.86 -2.06
N ILE A 285 -0.76 20.55 -3.20
CA ILE A 285 -0.10 21.86 -3.34
C ILE A 285 -1.22 22.85 -3.65
N ASP A 286 -1.30 23.91 -2.85
CA ASP A 286 -2.23 25.03 -3.04
C ASP A 286 -1.96 25.85 -4.30
#